data_AF-A0A060QJR3-F1
#
_entry.id   AF-A0A060QJR3-F1
#
_cell.length_a   1.000
_cell.length_b   1.000
_cell.length_c   1.000
_cell.angle_alpha   90.00
_cell.angle_beta   90.00
_cell.angle_gamma   90.00
#
_symmetry.space_group_name_H-M   'P 1'
#
loop_
_entity.id
_entity.type
_entity.pdbx_description
1 polymer ?
#
loop_
_entity_poly.entity_id
_entity_poly.type
_entity_poly.pdbx_seq_one_letter_code
_entity_poly.pdbx_strand_id
1 'polypeptide(L)'
;MLHDARALLDSALRFGWAPDGDPGMIYTIDWDHKPVVTVRAHWVQAETVTAAVNLLKRTGSPAYETWYRKVWDYIASTLIDHEFGGWRNEVDAQGRYSGEVYPDKADLYHAFQATVAPILPLSPCLTLALRESDIV
;
A
#
# COMPACT_ATOMS: atom_id res chain seq x y z
N MET A 1 5.04 5.75 -19.82
CA MET A 1 3.96 5.33 -18.90
C MET A 1 4.18 3.94 -18.31
N LEU A 2 3.99 2.81 -19.02
CA LEU A 2 4.16 1.48 -18.37
C LEU A 2 5.58 1.23 -17.86
N HIS A 3 6.60 1.56 -18.66
CA HIS A 3 8.00 1.46 -18.26
C HIS A 3 8.26 2.19 -16.93
N ASP A 4 7.80 3.43 -16.84
CA ASP A 4 8.06 4.31 -15.69
C ASP A 4 7.25 3.85 -14.46
N ALA A 5 6.02 3.36 -14.65
CA ALA A 5 5.21 2.78 -13.58
C ALA A 5 5.88 1.54 -12.96
N ARG A 6 6.50 0.68 -13.79
CA ARG A 6 7.29 -0.46 -13.30
C ARG A 6 8.50 0.03 -12.52
N ALA A 7 9.26 0.96 -13.10
CA ALA A 7 10.47 1.51 -12.46
C ALA A 7 10.17 2.16 -11.10
N LEU A 8 9.06 2.89 -10.98
CA LEU A 8 8.62 3.49 -9.73
C LEU A 8 8.31 2.44 -8.65
N LEU A 9 7.48 1.43 -8.97
CA LEU A 9 7.15 0.39 -8.00
C LEU A 9 8.39 -0.45 -7.63
N ASP A 10 9.21 -0.82 -8.62
CA ASP A 10 10.42 -1.62 -8.39
C ASP A 10 11.42 -0.86 -7.48
N SER A 11 11.59 0.45 -7.69
CA SER A 11 12.42 1.29 -6.84
C SER A 11 11.85 1.44 -5.43
N ALA A 12 10.55 1.69 -5.32
CA ALA A 12 9.87 1.80 -4.03
C ALA A 12 10.03 0.51 -3.22
N LEU A 13 9.77 -0.66 -3.82
CA LEU A 13 9.91 -1.94 -3.15
C LEU A 13 11.36 -2.25 -2.77
N ARG A 14 12.33 -1.90 -3.62
CA ARG A 14 13.75 -2.15 -3.38
C ARG A 14 14.28 -1.41 -2.15
N PHE A 15 13.90 -0.15 -1.98
CA PHE A 15 14.48 0.72 -0.95
C PHE A 15 13.54 0.97 0.23
N GLY A 16 12.23 0.80 0.03
CA GLY A 16 11.21 1.07 1.02
C GLY A 16 10.71 -0.16 1.78
N TRP A 17 10.74 -1.36 1.19
CA TRP A 17 10.22 -2.55 1.85
C TRP A 17 11.24 -3.18 2.80
N ALA A 18 10.95 -3.18 4.10
CA ALA A 18 11.76 -3.82 5.14
C ALA A 18 13.28 -3.52 5.12
N PRO A 19 13.73 -2.26 4.91
CA PRO A 19 15.16 -1.95 4.86
C PRO A 19 15.86 -2.09 6.22
N ASP A 20 15.10 -2.12 7.31
CA ASP A 20 15.55 -2.35 8.69
C ASP A 20 15.33 -3.80 9.16
N GLY A 21 14.88 -4.70 8.28
CA GLY A 21 14.63 -6.12 8.57
C GLY A 21 13.20 -6.45 9.01
N ASP A 22 12.38 -5.46 9.37
CA ASP A 22 10.98 -5.66 9.75
C ASP A 22 10.03 -5.40 8.56
N PRO A 23 8.98 -6.21 8.33
CA PRO A 23 8.04 -6.01 7.21
C PRO A 23 7.40 -4.62 7.11
N GLY A 24 6.91 -4.30 5.91
CA GLY A 24 6.21 -3.05 5.60
C GLY A 24 7.08 -2.01 4.91
N MET A 25 6.43 -1.11 4.17
CA MET A 25 7.08 0.03 3.52
C MET A 25 7.36 1.14 4.54
N ILE A 26 8.61 1.60 4.64
CA ILE A 26 8.96 2.80 5.42
C ILE A 26 8.44 4.07 4.76
N TYR A 27 8.34 5.15 5.55
CA TYR A 27 7.75 6.40 5.12
C TYR A 27 8.65 7.20 4.16
N THR A 28 9.94 7.37 4.47
CA THR A 28 10.85 8.16 3.62
C THR A 28 12.28 7.64 3.56
N ILE A 29 12.93 7.94 2.45
CA ILE A 29 14.37 7.77 2.22
C ILE A 29 15.00 9.10 1.78
N ASP A 30 16.32 9.22 1.91
CA ASP A 30 17.09 10.32 1.32
C ASP A 30 17.49 10.06 -0.14
N TRP A 31 18.24 10.99 -0.73
CA TRP A 31 18.75 10.88 -2.11
C TRP A 31 19.77 9.76 -2.32
N ASP A 32 20.38 9.24 -1.25
CA ASP A 32 21.28 8.10 -1.26
C ASP A 32 20.52 6.77 -0.98
N HIS A 33 19.18 6.82 -0.95
CA HIS A 33 18.28 5.72 -0.62
C HIS A 33 18.41 5.18 0.82
N LYS A 34 18.91 5.99 1.75
CA LYS A 34 18.96 5.61 3.17
C LYS A 34 17.62 5.92 3.85
N PRO A 35 17.09 5.03 4.69
CA PRO A 35 15.92 5.31 5.51
C PRO A 35 16.07 6.59 6.35
N VAL A 36 15.04 7.44 6.35
CA VAL A 36 14.99 8.66 7.18
C VAL A 36 13.86 8.58 8.19
N VAL A 37 12.63 8.41 7.73
CA VAL A 37 11.48 8.14 8.61
C VAL A 37 11.01 6.71 8.37
N THR A 38 11.14 5.88 9.40
CA THR A 38 10.92 4.42 9.29
C THR A 38 9.56 3.95 9.76
N VAL A 39 8.65 4.85 10.18
CA VAL A 39 7.28 4.45 10.49
C VAL A 39 6.60 3.86 9.26
N ARG A 40 5.66 2.94 9.47
CA ARG A 40 4.84 2.33 8.41
C ARG A 40 3.49 3.03 8.38
N ALA A 41 3.41 4.07 7.56
CA ALA A 41 2.14 4.74 7.30
C ALA A 41 1.23 3.84 6.46
N HIS A 42 -0.06 3.80 6.80
CA HIS A 42 -1.02 2.88 6.20
C HIS A 42 -1.23 3.16 4.70
N TRP A 43 -1.25 4.44 4.32
CA TRP A 43 -1.48 4.86 2.94
C TRP A 43 -0.36 4.38 2.01
N VAL A 44 0.89 4.32 2.49
CA VAL A 44 2.02 3.81 1.71
C VAL A 44 1.80 2.33 1.38
N GLN A 45 1.27 1.55 2.32
CA GLN A 45 0.94 0.14 2.07
C GLN A 45 -0.24 0.01 1.10
N ALA A 46 -1.28 0.82 1.30
CA ALA A 46 -2.47 0.86 0.44
C ALA A 46 -2.13 1.20 -1.02
N GLU A 47 -1.24 2.18 -1.25
CA GLU A 47 -0.76 2.53 -2.58
C GLU A 47 0.14 1.46 -3.17
N THR A 48 1.01 0.84 -2.35
CA THR A 48 1.89 -0.24 -2.81
C THR A 48 1.08 -1.43 -3.31
N VAL A 49 0.04 -1.85 -2.57
CA VAL A 49 -0.82 -2.97 -2.99
C VAL A 49 -1.68 -2.61 -4.20
N THR A 50 -2.14 -1.36 -4.29
CA THR A 50 -2.90 -0.85 -5.45
C THR A 50 -2.03 -0.78 -6.71
N ALA A 51 -0.79 -0.32 -6.60
CA ALA A 51 0.17 -0.31 -7.70
C ALA A 51 0.49 -1.74 -8.17
N ALA A 52 0.72 -2.67 -7.23
CA ALA A 52 0.97 -4.07 -7.54
C ALA A 52 -0.21 -4.71 -8.29
N VAL A 53 -1.44 -4.56 -7.81
CA VAL A 53 -2.60 -5.17 -8.48
C VAL A 53 -2.88 -4.55 -9.86
N ASN A 54 -2.63 -3.25 -10.03
CA ASN A 54 -2.79 -2.58 -11.31
C ASN A 54 -1.73 -3.01 -12.33
N LEU A 55 -0.47 -3.17 -11.89
CA LEU A 55 0.58 -3.72 -12.74
C LEU A 55 0.36 -5.20 -13.05
N LEU A 56 -0.18 -5.99 -12.11
CA LEU A 56 -0.63 -7.36 -12.38
C LEU A 56 -1.67 -7.37 -13.50
N LYS A 57 -2.74 -6.57 -13.38
CA LYS A 57 -3.79 -6.46 -14.41
C LYS A 57 -3.24 -6.05 -15.77
N ARG A 58 -2.32 -5.09 -15.79
CA ARG A 58 -1.75 -4.56 -17.03
C ARG A 58 -0.79 -5.53 -17.72
N THR A 59 -0.12 -6.39 -16.96
CA THR A 59 1.04 -7.14 -17.46
C THR A 59 0.92 -8.65 -17.38
N GLY A 60 0.03 -9.17 -16.54
CA GLY A 60 -0.07 -10.59 -16.20
C GLY A 60 1.14 -11.17 -15.48
N SER A 61 2.09 -10.33 -15.01
CA SER A 61 3.34 -10.81 -14.39
C SER A 61 3.09 -11.38 -12.98
N PRO A 62 3.44 -12.64 -12.71
CA PRO A 62 3.25 -13.26 -11.39
C PRO A 62 4.00 -12.54 -10.26
N ALA A 63 5.09 -11.83 -10.56
CA ALA A 63 5.85 -11.07 -9.56
C ALA A 63 4.99 -10.00 -8.87
N TYR A 64 4.07 -9.37 -9.60
CA TYR A 64 3.16 -8.39 -9.01
C TYR A 64 2.08 -9.04 -8.15
N GLU A 65 1.67 -10.27 -8.46
CA GLU A 65 0.78 -11.03 -7.57
C GLU A 65 1.49 -11.40 -6.26
N THR A 66 2.75 -11.82 -6.32
CA THR A 66 3.55 -12.10 -5.12
C THR A 66 3.64 -10.87 -4.21
N TRP A 67 3.95 -9.70 -4.78
CA TRP A 67 4.00 -8.46 -4.01
C TRP A 67 2.63 -8.03 -3.50
N TYR A 68 1.58 -8.14 -4.32
CA TYR A 68 0.21 -7.85 -3.91
C TYR A 68 -0.19 -8.64 -2.65
N ARG A 69 0.04 -9.97 -2.65
CA ARG A 69 -0.28 -10.84 -1.50
C ARG A 69 0.57 -10.48 -0.29
N LYS A 70 1.88 -10.31 -0.47
CA LYS A 70 2.81 -9.98 0.62
C LYS A 70 2.46 -8.67 1.34
N VAL A 71 2.04 -7.65 0.59
CA VAL A 71 1.63 -6.36 1.18
C VAL A 71 0.27 -6.49 1.86
N TRP A 72 -0.68 -7.24 1.28
CA TRP A 72 -1.96 -7.53 1.92
C TRP A 72 -1.83 -8.30 3.22
N ASP A 73 -0.94 -9.30 3.27
CA ASP A 73 -0.68 -10.07 4.48
C ASP A 73 -0.18 -9.13 5.60
N TYR A 74 0.72 -8.21 5.28
CA TYR A 74 1.19 -7.17 6.23
C TYR A 74 0.07 -6.23 6.67
N ILE A 75 -0.73 -5.72 5.74
CA ILE A 75 -1.88 -4.86 6.06
C ILE A 75 -2.82 -5.58 7.03
N ALA A 76 -3.18 -6.83 6.71
CA ALA A 76 -4.13 -7.61 7.50
C ALA A 76 -3.59 -7.94 8.89
N SER A 77 -2.31 -8.30 9.01
CA SER A 77 -1.71 -8.67 10.29
C SER A 77 -1.42 -7.48 11.20
N THR A 78 -1.16 -6.31 10.62
CA THR A 78 -0.53 -5.19 11.37
C THR A 78 -1.38 -3.93 11.38
N LEU A 79 -2.00 -3.58 10.26
CA LEU A 79 -2.69 -2.30 10.12
C LEU A 79 -4.19 -2.39 10.40
N ILE A 80 -4.87 -3.47 10.03
CA ILE A 80 -6.30 -3.62 10.32
C ILE A 80 -6.50 -3.61 11.85
N ASP A 81 -7.30 -2.66 12.31
CA ASP A 81 -7.66 -2.55 13.71
C ASP A 81 -8.99 -3.24 13.96
N HIS A 82 -8.91 -4.46 14.51
CA HIS A 82 -10.09 -5.25 14.84
C HIS A 82 -10.81 -4.79 16.12
N GLU A 83 -10.19 -3.93 16.94
CA GLU A 83 -10.80 -3.42 18.18
C GLU A 83 -11.64 -2.18 17.90
N PHE A 84 -11.09 -1.20 17.17
CA PHE A 84 -11.74 0.08 16.92
C PHE A 84 -12.20 0.28 15.46
N GLY A 85 -11.95 -0.70 14.59
CA GLY A 85 -12.26 -0.59 13.17
C GLY A 85 -11.28 0.29 12.39
N GLY A 86 -11.40 0.21 11.05
CA GLY A 86 -10.50 0.90 10.13
C GLY A 86 -9.09 0.35 10.18
N TRP A 87 -8.13 1.12 9.66
CA TRP A 87 -6.70 0.79 9.73
C TRP A 87 -6.01 1.77 10.69
N ARG A 88 -5.01 1.29 11.44
CA ARG A 88 -4.07 2.15 12.18
C ARG A 88 -3.36 3.03 11.17
N ASN A 89 -3.38 4.35 11.37
CA ASN A 89 -2.83 5.29 10.38
C ASN A 89 -1.30 5.13 10.24
N GLU A 90 -0.65 4.79 11.35
CA GLU A 90 0.79 4.62 11.44
C GLU A 90 1.14 3.58 12.51
N VAL A 91 2.19 2.80 12.24
CA VAL A 91 2.81 1.90 13.21
C VAL A 91 4.34 2.03 13.15
N ASP A 92 5.02 1.68 14.24
CA ASP A 92 6.46 1.56 14.26
C ASP A 92 6.93 0.29 13.52
N ALA A 93 8.25 0.07 13.45
CA ALA A 93 8.85 -1.08 12.78
C ALA A 93 8.35 -2.43 13.31
N GLN A 94 7.96 -2.52 14.59
CA GLN A 94 7.46 -3.75 15.20
C GLN A 94 5.93 -3.85 15.15
N GLY A 95 5.27 -2.96 14.41
CA GLY A 95 3.82 -2.98 14.22
C GLY A 95 3.02 -2.43 15.40
N ARG A 96 3.66 -1.78 16.37
CA ARG A 96 2.94 -1.11 17.46
C ARG A 96 2.44 0.25 16.97
N TYR A 97 1.31 0.70 17.49
CA TYR A 97 0.77 2.02 17.15
C TYR A 97 1.83 3.11 17.34
N SER A 98 1.92 3.99 16.34
CA SER A 98 2.75 5.18 16.37
C SER A 98 1.91 6.36 15.89
N GLY A 99 2.27 7.56 16.36
CA GLY A 99 1.62 8.82 16.00
C GLY A 99 2.65 9.92 15.76
N GLU A 100 3.85 9.53 15.31
CA GLU A 100 4.97 10.42 15.07
C GLU A 100 4.69 11.38 13.91
N VAL A 101 4.16 10.85 12.81
CA VAL A 101 3.73 11.64 11.65
C VAL A 101 2.21 11.81 11.66
N TYR A 102 1.48 10.74 11.96
CA TYR A 102 0.02 10.73 11.91
C TYR A 102 -0.63 10.18 13.20
N PRO A 103 -1.05 11.05 14.14
CA PRO A 103 -1.59 10.61 15.42
C PRO A 103 -2.97 9.95 15.32
N ASP A 104 -3.81 10.36 14.37
CA ASP A 104 -5.21 9.92 14.33
C ASP A 104 -5.55 9.11 13.08
N LYS A 105 -6.69 8.42 13.06
CA LYS A 105 -7.22 7.69 11.89
C LYS A 105 -8.09 8.59 10.99
N ALA A 106 -7.53 9.69 10.51
CA ALA A 106 -8.28 10.68 9.74
C ALA A 106 -8.55 10.27 8.28
N ASP A 107 -7.94 9.18 7.80
CA ASP A 107 -8.06 8.75 6.41
C ASP A 107 -8.74 7.37 6.29
N LEU A 108 -9.73 7.31 5.39
CA LEU A 108 -10.39 6.10 4.94
C LEU A 108 -10.17 5.85 3.44
N TYR A 109 -9.85 6.89 2.65
CA TYR A 109 -9.95 6.77 1.20
C TYR A 109 -8.90 5.80 0.66
N HIS A 110 -7.66 5.83 1.14
CA HIS A 110 -6.62 4.92 0.66
C HIS A 110 -6.95 3.46 1.02
N ALA A 111 -7.37 3.21 2.26
CA ALA A 111 -7.77 1.87 2.70
C ALA A 111 -8.95 1.33 1.88
N PHE A 112 -9.97 2.16 1.63
CA PHE A 112 -11.12 1.78 0.79
C PHE A 112 -10.70 1.54 -0.66
N GLN A 113 -9.89 2.42 -1.26
CA GLN A 113 -9.41 2.24 -2.63
C GLN A 113 -8.64 0.93 -2.79
N ALA A 114 -7.79 0.58 -1.83
CA ALA A 114 -7.04 -0.66 -1.84
C ALA A 114 -7.94 -1.91 -1.85
N THR A 115 -9.10 -1.89 -1.19
CA THR A 115 -10.02 -3.05 -1.16
C THR A 115 -10.83 -3.22 -2.45
N VAL A 116 -11.13 -2.13 -3.16
CA VAL A 116 -11.92 -2.17 -4.40
C VAL A 116 -11.07 -2.22 -5.67
N ALA A 117 -9.84 -1.69 -5.64
CA ALA A 117 -8.93 -1.73 -6.78
C ALA A 117 -8.72 -3.14 -7.37
N PRO A 118 -8.66 -4.25 -6.60
CA PRO A 118 -8.50 -5.60 -7.15
C PRO A 118 -9.68 -6.09 -7.99
N ILE A 119 -10.91 -5.62 -7.71
CA ILE A 119 -12.13 -6.12 -8.34
C ILE A 119 -12.64 -5.24 -9.48
N LEU A 120 -12.03 -4.07 -9.71
CA LEU A 120 -12.43 -3.12 -10.77
C LEU A 120 -11.49 -3.12 -11.97
N PRO A 121 -11.93 -2.77 -13.19
CA PRO A 121 -11.03 -2.61 -14.33
C PRO A 121 -10.05 -1.43 -14.14
N LEU A 122 -8.98 -1.38 -14.94
CA LEU A 122 -8.01 -0.26 -14.95
C LEU A 122 -8.58 1.04 -15.53
N SER A 123 -9.69 0.95 -16.27
CA SER A 123 -10.37 2.07 -16.92
C SER A 123 -11.87 1.76 -16.95
N PRO A 124 -12.76 2.74 -16.72
CA PRO A 124 -12.49 4.17 -16.44
C PRO A 124 -11.88 4.41 -15.05
N CYS A 125 -11.78 5.67 -14.61
CA CYS A 125 -11.30 5.95 -13.26
C CYS A 125 -12.15 5.24 -12.20
N LEU A 126 -11.55 5.00 -11.03
CA LEU A 126 -12.11 4.15 -9.97
C LEU A 126 -13.57 4.47 -9.62
N THR A 127 -13.91 5.75 -9.50
CA THR A 127 -15.27 6.18 -9.12
C THR A 127 -16.31 5.90 -10.20
N LEU A 128 -15.95 6.03 -11.48
CA LEU A 128 -16.82 5.66 -12.60
C LEU A 128 -16.96 4.14 -12.70
N ALA A 129 -15.85 3.41 -12.55
CA ALA A 129 -15.86 1.95 -12.56
C ALA A 129 -16.71 1.37 -11.42
N LEU A 130 -16.66 1.97 -10.22
CA LEU A 130 -17.52 1.61 -9.10
C LEU A 130 -19.00 1.85 -9.41
N ARG A 131 -19.35 3.03 -9.93
CA ARG A 131 -20.73 3.39 -10.30
C ARG A 131 -21.31 2.43 -11.34
N GLU A 132 -20.46 1.90 -12.22
CA GLU A 132 -20.84 0.99 -13.30
C GLU A 132 -20.78 -0.49 -12.89
N SER A 133 -20.36 -0.78 -11.65
CA SER A 133 -20.29 -2.14 -11.09
C SER A 133 -21.49 -2.46 -10.21
N ASP A 134 -21.83 -3.74 -10.08
CA ASP A 134 -22.86 -4.22 -9.14
C ASP A 134 -22.35 -4.38 -7.69
N ILE A 135 -21.20 -3.76 -7.36
CA ILE A 135 -20.52 -3.92 -6.07
C ILE A 135 -21.09 -2.98 -5.00
N VAL A 136 -21.76 -1.89 -5.41
CA VAL A 136 -22.34 -0.87 -4.53
C VAL A 136 -23.75 -0.51 -5.00
#